data_AF-A0A8T5B3L9-F1
#
_entry.id   AF-A0A8T5B3L9-F1
#
_cell.length_a   1.000
_cell.length_b   1.000
_cell.length_c   1.000
_cell.angle_alpha   90.00
_cell.angle_beta   90.00
_cell.angle_gamma   90.00
#
_symmetry.space_group_name_H-M   'P 1'
#
loop_
_entity.id
_entity.type
_entity.pdbx_description
1 polymer ?
#
loop_
_entity_poly.entity_id
_entity_poly.type
_entity_poly.pdbx_seq_one_letter_code
_entity_poly.pdbx_strand_id
1 'polypeptide(L)'
;MAEKLRAIIERGYPRDYYDVHFHIDKIQDKDFLRELTKIKCHLIGIKYEPSKIFDEEALKRVELSWKTQLEPLLPHYTDFRNIILELRSKLDFL
;
A
#
# COMPACT_ATOMS: atom_id res chain seq x y z
N MET A 1 -8.39 5.52 -3.15
CA MET A 1 -7.87 4.19 -2.75
C MET A 1 -7.17 3.48 -3.90
N ALA A 2 -7.85 3.23 -5.03
CA ALA A 2 -7.22 2.56 -6.19
C ALA A 2 -5.91 3.21 -6.66
N GLU A 3 -5.86 4.55 -6.67
CA GLU A 3 -4.64 5.30 -7.02
C GLU A 3 -3.48 5.03 -6.05
N LYS A 4 -3.78 4.83 -4.76
CA LYS A 4 -2.79 4.52 -3.73
C LYS A 4 -2.27 3.10 -3.89
N LEU A 5 -3.15 2.12 -4.11
CA LEU A 5 -2.76 0.74 -4.40
C LEU A 5 -1.90 0.64 -5.66
N ARG A 6 -2.30 1.32 -6.75
CA ARG A 6 -1.50 1.45 -7.97
C ARG A 6 -0.12 2.06 -7.69
N ALA A 7 -0.06 3.15 -6.92
CA ALA A 7 1.20 3.79 -6.55
C ALA A 7 2.09 2.86 -5.70
N ILE A 8 1.51 2.03 -4.82
CA ILE A 8 2.31 1.03 -4.09
C ILE A 8 2.89 0.00 -5.06
N ILE A 9 2.08 -0.54 -5.98
CA ILE A 9 2.52 -1.51 -7.00
C ILE A 9 3.64 -0.96 -7.88
N GLU A 10 3.60 0.34 -8.20
CA GLU A 10 4.60 1.00 -9.05
C GLU A 10 5.91 1.32 -8.30
N ARG A 11 5.81 2.01 -7.17
CA ARG A 11 6.95 2.69 -6.52
C ARG A 11 7.08 2.44 -5.01
N GLY A 12 6.01 2.02 -4.35
CA GLY A 12 6.03 1.64 -2.93
C GLY A 12 6.47 2.75 -1.97
N TYR A 13 5.81 3.91 -1.93
CA TYR A 13 6.17 4.95 -0.96
C TYR A 13 5.55 4.75 0.43
N PRO A 14 6.26 5.09 1.52
CA PRO A 14 5.79 4.82 2.88
C PRO A 14 4.44 5.46 3.20
N ARG A 15 4.21 6.70 2.73
CA ARG A 15 2.92 7.37 2.92
C ARG A 15 1.76 6.63 2.23
N ASP A 16 2.00 6.01 1.09
CA ASP A 16 0.96 5.27 0.39
C ASP A 16 0.58 4.00 1.18
N TYR A 17 1.54 3.30 1.80
CA TYR A 17 1.25 2.19 2.74
C TYR A 17 0.44 2.65 3.95
N TYR A 18 0.82 3.77 4.57
CA TYR A 18 0.07 4.35 5.69
C TYR A 18 -1.38 4.67 5.29
N ASP A 19 -1.56 5.41 4.20
CA ASP A 19 -2.89 5.82 3.73
C ASP A 19 -3.77 4.60 3.43
N VAL A 20 -3.21 3.55 2.79
CA VAL A 20 -3.96 2.32 2.53
C VAL A 20 -4.32 1.65 3.86
N HIS A 21 -3.37 1.45 4.77
CA HIS A 21 -3.62 0.77 6.05
C HIS A 21 -4.75 1.41 6.87
N PHE A 22 -4.79 2.75 6.92
CA PHE A 22 -5.78 3.50 7.71
C PHE A 22 -7.17 3.59 7.07
N HIS A 23 -7.25 3.54 5.75
CA HIS A 23 -8.49 3.84 5.03
C HIS A 23 -9.07 2.65 4.29
N ILE A 24 -8.33 1.55 4.10
CA ILE A 24 -8.78 0.41 3.31
C ILE A 24 -10.04 -0.23 3.89
N ASP A 25 -10.16 -0.31 5.23
CA ASP A 25 -11.32 -0.90 5.91
C ASP A 25 -12.62 -0.11 5.72
N LYS A 26 -12.53 1.17 5.32
CA LYS A 26 -13.68 2.02 5.00
C LYS A 26 -14.26 1.74 3.61
N ILE A 27 -13.56 0.96 2.79
CA ILE A 27 -14.03 0.59 1.45
C ILE A 27 -14.93 -0.63 1.55
N GLN A 28 -16.22 -0.44 1.27
CA GLN A 28 -17.22 -1.51 1.30
C GLN A 28 -17.08 -2.46 0.11
N ASP A 29 -16.95 -1.92 -1.10
CA ASP A 29 -16.84 -2.71 -2.33
C ASP A 29 -15.37 -2.96 -2.70
N LYS A 30 -14.84 -4.07 -2.19
CA LYS A 30 -13.46 -4.51 -2.41
C LYS A 30 -13.23 -5.03 -3.84
N ASP A 31 -14.21 -5.69 -4.43
CA ASP A 31 -14.13 -6.20 -5.80
C ASP A 31 -14.05 -5.04 -6.79
N PHE A 32 -14.91 -4.02 -6.64
CA PHE A 32 -14.83 -2.82 -7.45
C PHE A 32 -13.50 -2.10 -7.28
N LEU A 33 -12.97 -2.03 -6.06
CA LEU A 33 -11.66 -1.45 -5.80
C LEU A 33 -10.53 -2.21 -6.52
N ARG A 34 -10.57 -3.55 -6.54
CA ARG A 34 -9.61 -4.37 -7.28
C ARG A 34 -9.67 -4.07 -8.77
N GLU A 35 -10.85 -4.09 -9.37
CA GLU A 35 -11.02 -3.81 -10.81
C GLU A 35 -10.59 -2.39 -11.16
N LEU A 36 -10.93 -1.41 -10.33
CA LEU A 36 -10.47 -0.03 -10.51
C LEU A 36 -8.94 0.07 -10.43
N THR A 37 -8.30 -0.69 -9.54
CA THR A 37 -6.83 -0.72 -9.42
C THR A 37 -6.18 -1.32 -10.66
N LYS A 38 -6.75 -2.39 -11.24
CA LYS A 38 -6.32 -2.97 -12.52
C LYS A 38 -6.42 -1.95 -13.66
N ILE A 39 -7.56 -1.29 -13.78
CA ILE A 39 -7.78 -0.23 -14.79
C ILE A 39 -6.73 0.88 -14.63
N LYS A 40 -6.50 1.32 -13.39
CA LYS A 40 -5.51 2.37 -13.08
C LYS A 40 -4.09 1.98 -13.43
N CYS A 41 -3.69 0.72 -13.21
CA CYS A 41 -2.40 0.21 -13.66
C CYS A 41 -2.28 0.24 -15.19
N HIS A 42 -3.31 -0.27 -15.89
CA HIS A 42 -3.35 -0.32 -17.34
C HIS A 42 -3.25 1.08 -17.98
N LEU A 43 -3.95 2.08 -17.43
CA LEU A 43 -3.97 3.46 -17.95
C LEU A 43 -2.60 4.13 -17.99
N ILE A 44 -1.68 3.74 -17.12
CA ILE A 44 -0.31 4.28 -17.08
C ILE A 44 0.73 3.31 -17.64
N GLY A 45 0.30 2.21 -18.26
CA GLY A 45 1.17 1.24 -18.90
C GLY A 45 1.95 0.33 -17.95
N ILE A 46 1.54 0.20 -16.68
CA ILE A 46 2.15 -0.76 -15.74
C ILE A 46 1.32 -2.03 -15.62
N LYS A 47 1.97 -3.17 -15.40
CA LYS A 47 1.30 -4.43 -15.14
C LYS A 47 0.74 -4.47 -13.73
N TYR A 48 -0.53 -4.87 -13.59
CA TYR A 48 -1.14 -5.14 -12.29
C TYR A 48 -0.51 -6.40 -11.67
N GLU A 49 0.33 -6.22 -10.66
CA GLU A 49 1.00 -7.30 -9.92
C GLU A 49 0.92 -7.03 -8.41
N PRO A 50 -0.16 -7.48 -7.73
CA PRO A 50 -0.35 -7.26 -6.29
C PRO A 50 0.79 -7.81 -5.43
N SER A 51 1.47 -8.86 -5.89
CA SER A 51 2.64 -9.42 -5.23
C SER A 51 3.76 -8.40 -4.99
N LYS A 52 3.86 -7.35 -5.82
CA LYS A 52 4.84 -6.26 -5.64
C LYS A 52 4.57 -5.39 -4.41
N ILE A 53 3.34 -5.38 -3.88
CA ILE A 53 2.98 -4.68 -2.64
C ILE A 53 3.76 -5.23 -1.44
N PHE A 54 4.15 -6.51 -1.49
CA PHE A 54 4.82 -7.18 -0.39
C PHE A 54 6.18 -7.77 -0.79
N ASP A 55 6.82 -7.19 -1.81
CA ASP A 55 8.19 -7.54 -2.18
C ASP A 55 9.15 -7.17 -1.05
N GLU A 56 9.86 -8.17 -0.51
CA GLU A 56 10.69 -8.00 0.70
C GLU A 56 11.81 -6.97 0.52
N GLU A 57 12.43 -6.93 -0.67
CA GLU A 57 13.49 -5.95 -0.95
C GLU A 57 12.94 -4.54 -1.07
N ALA A 58 11.76 -4.36 -1.66
CA ALA A 58 11.04 -3.09 -1.65
C ALA A 58 10.68 -2.68 -0.22
N LEU A 59 10.06 -3.57 0.56
CA LEU A 59 9.64 -3.29 1.93
C LEU A 59 10.79 -2.85 2.83
N LYS A 60 12.00 -3.42 2.70
CA LYS A 60 13.20 -2.95 3.41
C LYS A 60 13.52 -1.49 3.09
N ARG A 61 13.45 -1.08 1.82
CA ARG A 61 13.68 0.33 1.41
C ARG A 61 12.58 1.26 1.94
N VAL A 62 11.34 0.78 1.95
CA VAL A 62 10.20 1.53 2.50
C VAL A 62 10.35 1.69 4.01
N GLU A 63 10.75 0.64 4.75
CA GLU A 63 10.97 0.67 6.19
C GLU A 63 12.00 1.74 6.59
N LEU A 64 13.11 1.83 5.83
CA LEU A 64 14.11 2.88 6.05
C LEU A 64 13.54 4.28 5.84
N SER A 65 12.79 4.47 4.75
CA SER A 65 12.13 5.75 4.46
C SER A 65 11.02 6.08 5.47
N TRP A 66 10.34 5.06 5.97
CA TRP A 66 9.29 5.19 6.98
C TRP A 66 9.86 5.76 8.28
N LYS A 67 10.89 5.10 8.83
CA LYS A 67 11.53 5.49 10.09
C LYS A 67 12.14 6.89 10.03
N THR A 68 12.70 7.26 8.88
CA THR A 68 13.41 8.54 8.73
C THR A 68 12.51 9.71 8.33
N GLN A 69 11.43 9.47 7.57
CA GLN A 69 10.64 10.55 6.96
C GLN A 69 9.18 10.60 7.41
N LEU A 70 8.57 9.46 7.75
CA LEU A 70 7.14 9.40 8.04
C LEU A 70 6.86 9.24 9.53
N GLU A 71 7.50 8.28 10.19
CA GLU A 71 7.30 7.96 11.61
C GLU A 71 7.41 9.18 12.54
N PRO A 72 8.37 10.12 12.37
CA PRO A 72 8.46 11.32 13.20
C PRO A 72 7.29 12.31 13.02
N LEU A 73 6.54 12.19 11.93
CA LEU A 73 5.40 13.06 11.60
C LEU A 73 4.06 12.47 12.05
N LEU A 74 4.05 11.20 12.47
CA LEU A 74 2.83 10.53 12.89
C LEU A 74 2.43 10.97 14.30
N PRO A 75 1.13 11.21 14.56
CA PRO A 75 0.65 11.62 15.88
C PRO A 75 0.85 10.51 16.93
N HIS A 76 0.96 9.26 16.50
CA HIS A 76 1.22 8.10 17.34
C HIS A 76 2.30 7.23 16.70
N TYR A 77 3.15 6.65 17.55
CA TYR A 77 4.15 5.68 17.10
C TYR A 77 3.43 4.51 16.42
N THR A 78 3.77 4.29 15.15
CA THR A 78 3.20 3.21 14.35
C THR A 78 4.34 2.43 13.71
N ASP A 79 4.61 1.25 14.26
CA ASP A 79 5.65 0.37 13.75
C ASP A 79 5.29 -0.13 12.34
N PHE A 80 6.21 0.07 11.40
CA PHE A 80 6.02 -0.29 10.01
C PHE A 80 5.75 -1.78 9.83
N ARG A 81 6.42 -2.65 10.60
CA ARG A 81 6.26 -4.11 10.44
C ARG A 81 4.86 -4.56 10.86
N ASN A 82 4.33 -4.00 11.94
CA ASN A 82 2.94 -4.23 12.34
C ASN A 82 1.94 -3.80 11.25
N ILE A 83 2.16 -2.62 10.63
CA ILE A 83 1.33 -2.16 9.51
C ILE A 83 1.35 -3.14 8.35
N ILE A 84 2.53 -3.62 7.95
CA ILE A 84 2.66 -4.56 6.85
C ILE A 84 1.98 -5.89 7.17
N LEU A 85 2.11 -6.39 8.41
CA LEU A 85 1.42 -7.60 8.86
C LEU A 85 -0.09 -7.47 8.75
N GLU A 86 -0.67 -6.37 9.25
CA GLU A 86 -2.11 -6.12 9.14
C GLU A 86 -2.55 -5.91 7.69
N LEU A 87 -1.74 -5.19 6.88
CA LEU A 87 -2.04 -4.93 5.48
C LEU A 87 -2.15 -6.19 4.65
N ARG A 88 -1.37 -7.24 4.94
CA ARG A 88 -1.47 -8.53 4.24
C ARG A 88 -2.90 -9.05 4.33
N SER A 89 -3.44 -9.18 5.54
CA SER A 89 -4.82 -9.64 5.73
C SER A 89 -5.87 -8.69 5.14
N LYS A 90 -5.65 -7.37 5.24
CA LYS A 90 -6.60 -6.37 4.70
C LYS A 90 -6.65 -6.35 3.16
N LEU A 91 -5.59 -6.83 2.49
CA LEU A 91 -5.43 -6.80 1.03
C LEU A 91 -5.57 -8.18 0.38
N ASP A 92 -6.00 -9.21 1.10
CA ASP A 92 -6.22 -10.58 0.57
C ASP A 92 -7.23 -10.65 -0.59
N PHE A 93 -8.00 -9.59 -0.82
CA PHE A 93 -8.96 -9.50 -1.93
C PHE A 93 -8.32 -9.11 -3.28
N LEU A 94 -7.06 -8.62 -3.29
CA LEU A 94 -6.35 -8.12 -4.48
C LEU A 94 -5.73 -9.22 -5.34
#